data_AF-A0A959JH36-F1
#
_entry.id   AF-A0A959JH36-F1
#
_cell.length_a   1.000
_cell.length_b   1.000
_cell.length_c   1.000
_cell.angle_alpha   90.00
_cell.angle_beta   90.00
_cell.angle_gamma   90.00
#
_symmetry.space_group_name_H-M   'P 1'
#
loop_
_entity.id
_entity.type
_entity.pdbx_description
1 polymer ?
#
loop_
_entity_poly.entity_id
_entity_poly.type
_entity_poly.pdbx_seq_one_letter_code
_entity_poly.pdbx_strand_id
1 'polypeptide(L)'
;MKKIIGLFMILSFALACNPAQKDDAKDVGEAVNDLGQQMADDVKDQWTDIKSSLENYQTKIDQKIKNIDDQMANANEDAKAELKEKRQQLVEWKHKIQDKLKMKQEEVAKNWNAFKKETKEYFSELDDALKSDS
;
A
#
# COMPACT_ATOMS: atom_id res chain seq x y z
N MET A 1 -50.52 -16.73 36.14
CA MET A 1 -49.60 -17.88 36.32
C MET A 1 -48.35 -17.67 35.46
N LYS A 2 -47.17 -17.90 36.05
CA LYS A 2 -45.80 -18.03 35.46
C LYS A 2 -45.12 -16.70 35.05
N LYS A 3 -44.20 -16.17 35.89
CA LYS A 3 -42.74 -16.43 36.06
C LYS A 3 -41.91 -15.38 35.28
N ILE A 4 -41.49 -14.26 35.89
CA ILE A 4 -40.19 -13.96 36.56
C ILE A 4 -38.95 -14.12 35.63
N ILE A 5 -38.03 -13.15 35.77
CA ILE A 5 -36.58 -13.15 35.46
C ILE A 5 -36.28 -12.88 33.97
N GLY A 6 -35.71 -11.76 33.52
CA GLY A 6 -34.70 -10.89 34.13
C GLY A 6 -33.34 -11.21 33.50
N LEU A 7 -32.81 -10.39 32.59
CA LEU A 7 -31.36 -10.19 32.47
C LEU A 7 -31.05 -8.98 31.59
N PHE A 8 -30.29 -8.09 32.18
CA PHE A 8 -29.55 -6.99 31.59
C PHE A 8 -28.64 -7.50 30.46
N MET A 9 -28.80 -7.02 29.22
CA MET A 9 -27.87 -7.30 28.13
C MET A 9 -27.50 -6.00 27.41
N ILE A 10 -26.53 -5.32 28.03
CA ILE A 10 -25.42 -4.56 27.45
C ILE A 10 -25.66 -4.04 26.02
N LEU A 11 -25.87 -2.72 25.95
CA LEU A 11 -25.57 -1.90 24.77
C LEU A 11 -24.09 -2.11 24.39
N SER A 12 -23.84 -2.71 23.24
CA SER A 12 -22.56 -2.62 22.55
C SER A 12 -22.82 -2.09 21.15
N PHE A 13 -22.52 -0.81 20.98
CA PHE A 13 -22.22 -0.19 19.69
C PHE A 13 -21.00 -0.91 19.12
N ALA A 14 -21.22 -2.04 18.44
CA ALA A 14 -20.23 -2.55 17.51
C ALA A 14 -20.38 -1.70 16.24
N LEU A 15 -19.44 -0.77 16.08
CA LEU A 15 -19.15 -0.12 14.81
C LEU A 15 -19.17 -1.19 13.72
N ALA A 16 -20.05 -0.99 12.73
CA ALA A 16 -19.93 -1.65 11.45
C ALA A 16 -18.58 -1.24 10.84
N CYS A 17 -17.55 -2.03 11.11
CA CYS A 17 -16.31 -2.00 10.36
C CYS A 17 -16.48 -3.01 9.23
N ASN A 18 -16.85 -2.46 8.08
CA ASN A 18 -16.92 -3.10 6.79
C ASN A 18 -15.65 -3.96 6.55
N PRO A 19 -15.75 -5.27 6.28
CA PRO A 19 -14.61 -6.06 5.82
C PRO A 19 -14.38 -5.76 4.33
N ALA A 20 -13.94 -4.54 4.02
CA ALA A 20 -13.40 -4.23 2.71
C ALA A 20 -11.96 -4.76 2.64
N GLN A 21 -11.77 -5.69 1.69
CA GLN A 21 -10.52 -5.97 0.98
C GLN A 21 -9.41 -6.66 1.77
N LYS A 22 -9.54 -7.99 1.87
CA LYS A 22 -8.40 -8.91 1.90
C LYS A 22 -8.36 -9.71 0.60
N ASP A 23 -8.25 -9.06 -0.55
CA ASP A 23 -8.09 -9.77 -1.85
C ASP A 23 -7.09 -9.12 -2.82
N ASP A 24 -6.43 -8.02 -2.48
CA ASP A 24 -5.53 -7.32 -3.43
C ASP A 24 -4.11 -7.93 -3.56
N ALA A 25 -3.77 -8.98 -2.80
CA ALA A 25 -2.40 -9.54 -2.82
C ALA A 25 -2.21 -10.73 -3.79
N LYS A 26 -3.28 -11.44 -4.17
CA LYS A 26 -3.20 -12.59 -5.08
C LYS A 26 -3.39 -12.21 -6.54
N ASP A 27 -4.20 -11.19 -6.81
CA ASP A 27 -4.51 -10.73 -8.18
C ASP A 27 -3.31 -10.06 -8.87
N VAL A 28 -2.39 -9.49 -8.08
CA VAL A 28 -1.17 -8.86 -8.62
C VAL A 28 -0.25 -9.90 -9.26
N GLY A 29 -0.29 -11.18 -8.86
CA GLY A 29 0.61 -12.23 -9.38
C GLY A 29 0.13 -12.87 -10.70
N GLU A 30 -1.18 -13.05 -10.87
CA GLU A 30 -1.75 -13.65 -12.08
C GLU A 30 -1.82 -12.65 -13.24
N ALA A 31 -2.10 -11.37 -12.96
CA ALA A 31 -2.06 -10.31 -13.97
C ALA A 31 -0.67 -10.15 -14.63
N VAL A 32 0.42 -10.55 -13.97
CA VAL A 32 1.80 -10.39 -14.48
C VAL A 32 2.16 -11.37 -15.59
N ASN A 33 1.65 -12.59 -15.48
CA ASN A 33 2.13 -13.71 -16.29
C ASN A 33 1.49 -13.71 -17.69
N ASP A 34 0.24 -13.27 -17.80
CA ASP A 34 -0.51 -13.16 -19.06
C ASP A 34 -0.16 -11.88 -19.85
N LEU A 35 0.41 -10.88 -19.15
CA LEU A 35 0.78 -9.55 -19.64
C LEU A 35 1.98 -9.57 -20.62
N GLY A 36 2.95 -10.46 -20.43
CA GLY A 36 4.23 -10.44 -21.14
C GLY A 36 4.21 -10.70 -22.66
N GLN A 37 3.06 -10.96 -23.30
CA GLN A 37 3.01 -11.36 -24.70
C GLN A 37 2.75 -10.20 -25.69
N GLN A 38 2.33 -9.02 -25.24
CA GLN A 38 1.91 -7.91 -26.14
C GLN A 38 2.87 -6.71 -26.20
N MET A 39 3.90 -6.65 -25.34
CA MET A 39 4.91 -5.59 -25.36
C MET A 39 6.14 -6.01 -26.19
N ALA A 40 6.86 -5.05 -26.77
CA ALA A 40 8.21 -5.30 -27.28
C ALA A 40 9.10 -5.80 -26.13
N ASP A 41 9.96 -6.78 -26.40
CA ASP A 41 10.78 -7.45 -25.36
C ASP A 41 11.56 -6.44 -24.50
N ASP A 42 12.13 -5.39 -25.10
CA ASP A 42 12.83 -4.32 -24.37
C ASP A 42 11.96 -3.55 -23.37
N VAL A 43 10.68 -3.34 -23.68
CA VAL A 43 9.74 -2.65 -22.77
C VAL A 43 9.28 -3.60 -21.68
N LYS A 44 9.09 -4.88 -22.02
CA LYS A 44 8.73 -5.94 -21.08
C LYS A 44 9.80 -6.16 -20.02
N ASP A 45 11.06 -6.20 -20.43
CA ASP A 45 12.20 -6.36 -19.50
C ASP A 45 12.29 -5.17 -18.55
N GLN A 46 12.24 -3.94 -19.07
CA GLN A 46 12.27 -2.74 -18.22
C GLN A 46 11.02 -2.62 -17.33
N TRP A 47 9.85 -3.06 -17.79
CA TRP A 47 8.65 -3.12 -16.96
C TRP A 47 8.82 -4.10 -15.80
N THR A 48 9.41 -5.26 -16.07
CA THR A 48 9.70 -6.27 -15.04
C THR A 48 10.63 -5.71 -13.96
N ASP A 49 11.67 -4.96 -14.36
CA ASP A 49 12.59 -4.29 -13.43
C ASP A 49 11.87 -3.22 -12.58
N ILE A 50 11.03 -2.39 -13.22
CA ILE A 50 10.25 -1.37 -12.51
C ILE A 50 9.25 -2.02 -11.55
N LYS A 51 8.60 -3.10 -11.96
CA LYS A 51 7.67 -3.86 -11.13
C LYS A 51 8.37 -4.44 -9.90
N SER A 52 9.54 -5.06 -10.08
CA SER A 52 10.34 -5.55 -8.96
C SER A 52 10.75 -4.42 -8.02
N SER A 53 11.11 -3.25 -8.57
CA SER A 53 11.43 -2.07 -7.78
C SER A 53 10.22 -1.57 -6.97
N LEU A 54 9.04 -1.49 -7.59
CA LEU A 54 7.78 -1.11 -6.94
C LEU A 54 7.42 -2.06 -5.79
N GLU A 55 7.54 -3.38 -6.00
CA GLU A 55 7.31 -4.40 -4.97
C GLU A 55 8.30 -4.30 -3.80
N ASN A 56 9.57 -4.00 -4.09
CA ASN A 56 10.58 -3.76 -3.08
C ASN A 56 10.26 -2.51 -2.24
N TYR A 57 9.87 -1.40 -2.87
CA TYR A 57 9.43 -0.19 -2.15
C TYR A 57 8.18 -0.45 -1.32
N GLN A 58 7.20 -1.19 -1.84
CA GLN A 58 6.02 -1.59 -1.07
C GLN A 58 6.41 -2.35 0.20
N THR A 59 7.36 -3.28 0.08
CA THR A 59 7.87 -4.05 1.23
C THR A 59 8.58 -3.15 2.26
N LYS A 60 9.41 -2.21 1.80
CA LYS A 60 10.09 -1.24 2.69
C LYS A 60 9.09 -0.33 3.40
N ILE A 61 8.07 0.15 2.69
CA ILE A 61 6.99 0.95 3.27
C ILE A 61 6.26 0.14 4.35
N ASP A 62 5.92 -1.12 4.09
CA ASP A 62 5.24 -1.99 5.06
C ASP A 62 6.08 -2.20 6.33
N GLN A 63 7.40 -2.39 6.17
CA GLN A 63 8.33 -2.48 7.30
C GLN A 63 8.37 -1.17 8.10
N LYS A 64 8.37 -0.02 7.41
CA LYS A 64 8.41 1.30 8.05
C LYS A 64 7.12 1.62 8.79
N ILE A 65 5.96 1.30 8.20
CA ILE A 65 4.65 1.42 8.85
C ILE A 65 4.62 0.59 10.12
N LYS A 66 5.09 -0.66 10.07
CA LYS A 66 5.15 -1.53 11.25
C LYS A 66 6.04 -0.92 12.35
N ASN A 67 7.23 -0.42 11.99
CA ASN A 67 8.12 0.24 12.95
C ASN A 67 7.46 1.48 13.58
N ILE A 68 6.76 2.29 12.78
CA ILE A 68 6.01 3.44 13.30
C ILE A 68 4.88 2.99 14.25
N ASP A 69 4.14 1.94 13.90
CA ASP A 69 3.09 1.38 14.77
C ASP A 69 3.68 0.91 16.11
N ASP A 70 4.86 0.29 16.10
CA ASP A 70 5.60 -0.13 17.31
C ASP A 70 6.10 1.08 18.14
N GLN A 71 6.56 2.15 17.48
CA GLN A 71 6.97 3.40 18.14
C GLN A 71 5.78 4.12 18.78
N MET A 72 4.65 4.17 18.08
CA MET A 72 3.41 4.78 18.58
C MET A 72 2.89 4.10 19.85
N ALA A 73 3.12 2.80 20.03
CA ALA A 73 2.71 2.07 21.22
C ALA A 73 3.39 2.59 22.49
N ASN A 74 4.59 3.18 22.37
CA ASN A 74 5.41 3.64 23.49
C ASN A 74 5.61 5.17 23.53
N ALA A 75 5.10 5.89 22.54
CA ALA A 75 5.24 7.33 22.40
C ALA A 75 4.27 8.12 23.30
N ASN A 76 4.61 9.38 23.61
CA ASN A 76 3.67 10.33 24.21
C ASN A 76 2.70 10.88 23.14
N GLU A 77 1.69 11.64 23.54
CA GLU A 77 0.63 12.09 22.61
C GLU A 77 1.15 12.98 21.47
N ASP A 78 2.12 13.87 21.74
CA ASP A 78 2.71 14.74 20.71
C ASP A 78 3.51 13.92 19.68
N ALA A 79 4.36 13.00 20.15
CA ALA A 79 5.11 12.10 19.28
C ALA A 79 4.18 11.13 18.52
N LYS A 80 3.06 10.70 19.10
CA LYS A 80 2.05 9.91 18.40
C LYS A 80 1.40 10.69 17.26
N ALA A 81 1.19 11.99 17.40
CA ALA A 81 0.62 12.81 16.34
C ALA A 81 1.55 12.86 15.13
N GLU A 82 2.84 13.16 15.35
CA GLU A 82 3.86 13.16 14.29
C GLU A 82 4.00 11.78 13.63
N LEU A 83 4.03 10.71 14.43
CA LEU A 83 4.11 9.34 13.93
C LEU A 83 2.87 8.94 13.12
N LYS A 84 1.66 9.39 13.51
CA LYS A 84 0.44 9.18 12.72
C LYS A 84 0.50 9.86 11.37
N GLU A 85 0.99 11.09 11.30
CA GLU A 85 1.16 11.81 10.04
C GLU A 85 2.14 11.09 9.10
N LYS A 86 3.31 10.69 9.64
CA LYS A 86 4.29 9.89 8.88
C LYS A 86 3.70 8.57 8.39
N ARG A 87 2.97 7.86 9.26
CA ARG A 87 2.27 6.62 8.90
C ARG A 87 1.28 6.84 7.76
N GLN A 88 0.51 7.92 7.81
CA GLN A 88 -0.47 8.25 6.78
C GLN A 88 0.21 8.53 5.44
N GLN A 89 1.29 9.30 5.42
CA GLN A 89 2.07 9.56 4.19
C GLN A 89 2.59 8.26 3.57
N LEU A 90 3.10 7.34 4.39
CA LEU A 90 3.56 6.02 3.93
C LEU A 90 2.42 5.17 3.35
N VAL A 91 1.23 5.19 3.96
CA VAL A 91 0.05 4.50 3.42
C VAL A 91 -0.37 5.09 2.07
N GLU A 92 -0.35 6.41 1.92
CA GLU A 92 -0.67 7.07 0.66
C GLU A 92 0.34 6.69 -0.44
N TRP A 93 1.63 6.58 -0.10
CA TRP A 93 2.63 6.07 -1.02
C TRP A 93 2.40 4.61 -1.40
N LYS A 94 2.08 3.76 -0.44
CA LYS A 94 1.73 2.36 -0.74
C LYS A 94 0.59 2.26 -1.75
N HIS A 95 -0.46 3.07 -1.58
CA HIS A 95 -1.58 3.08 -2.54
C HIS A 95 -1.14 3.54 -3.93
N LYS A 96 -0.31 4.59 -4.03
CA LYS A 96 0.24 5.04 -5.32
C LYS A 96 1.10 3.97 -6.01
N ILE A 97 1.87 3.20 -5.26
CA ILE A 97 2.61 2.04 -5.81
C ILE A 97 1.64 1.01 -6.37
N GLN A 98 0.59 0.67 -5.60
CA GLN A 98 -0.41 -0.30 -6.03
C GLN A 98 -1.15 0.18 -7.29
N ASP A 99 -1.47 1.47 -7.39
CA ASP A 99 -2.09 2.06 -8.58
C ASP A 99 -1.16 1.95 -9.80
N LYS A 100 0.13 2.24 -9.64
CA LYS A 100 1.14 2.07 -10.71
C LYS A 100 1.31 0.61 -11.12
N LEU A 101 1.23 -0.34 -10.18
CA LEU A 101 1.24 -1.77 -10.47
C LEU A 101 -0.03 -2.25 -11.18
N LYS A 102 -1.18 -1.61 -10.92
CA LYS A 102 -2.48 -1.90 -11.54
C LYS A 102 -2.65 -1.27 -12.93
N MET A 103 -1.79 -0.32 -13.32
CA MET A 103 -1.85 0.30 -14.65
C MET A 103 -1.75 -0.76 -15.74
N LYS A 104 -2.61 -0.64 -16.77
CA LYS A 104 -2.64 -1.59 -17.88
C LYS A 104 -1.39 -1.45 -18.73
N GLN A 105 -0.78 -2.57 -19.13
CA GLN A 105 0.41 -2.55 -19.96
C GLN A 105 0.21 -1.83 -21.29
N GLU A 106 -0.95 -1.90 -21.94
CA GLU A 106 -1.17 -1.11 -23.17
C GLU A 106 -1.03 0.40 -22.95
N GLU A 107 -1.45 0.89 -21.79
CA GLU A 107 -1.34 2.30 -21.41
C GLU A 107 0.11 2.67 -21.11
N VAL A 108 0.81 1.78 -20.41
CA VAL A 108 2.24 1.89 -20.11
C VAL A 108 3.07 1.82 -21.40
N ALA A 109 2.75 0.95 -22.35
CA ALA A 109 3.46 0.82 -23.61
C ALA A 109 3.28 2.07 -24.49
N LYS A 110 2.06 2.59 -24.57
CA LYS A 110 1.75 3.83 -25.32
C LYS A 110 2.47 5.03 -24.74
N ASN A 111 2.64 5.09 -23.42
CA ASN A 111 3.20 6.25 -22.71
C ASN A 111 4.49 5.91 -21.93
N TRP A 112 5.31 4.98 -22.44
CA TRP A 112 6.42 4.38 -21.69
C TRP A 112 7.40 5.38 -21.07
N ASN A 113 7.78 6.40 -21.83
CA ASN A 113 8.72 7.42 -21.36
C ASN A 113 8.12 8.32 -20.25
N ALA A 114 6.82 8.62 -20.32
CA ALA A 114 6.13 9.37 -19.28
C ALA A 114 6.02 8.53 -18.00
N PHE A 115 5.59 7.28 -18.14
CA PHE A 115 5.49 6.34 -17.03
C PHE A 115 6.83 6.17 -16.30
N LYS A 116 7.94 5.97 -17.05
CA LYS A 116 9.29 5.87 -16.47
C LYS A 116 9.67 7.13 -15.71
N LYS A 117 9.41 8.31 -16.29
CA LYS A 117 9.74 9.60 -15.67
C LYS A 117 8.98 9.76 -14.36
N GLU A 118 7.67 9.58 -14.37
CA GLU A 118 6.81 9.69 -13.20
C GLU A 118 7.20 8.68 -12.11
N THR A 119 7.53 7.46 -12.49
CA THR A 119 7.94 6.42 -11.54
C THR A 119 9.31 6.73 -10.92
N LYS A 120 10.24 7.28 -11.71
CA LYS A 120 11.56 7.70 -11.21
C LYS A 120 11.47 8.89 -10.26
N GLU A 121 10.68 9.90 -10.60
CA GLU A 121 10.41 11.06 -9.73
C GLU A 121 9.80 10.58 -8.41
N TYR A 122 8.79 9.71 -8.51
CA TYR A 122 8.14 9.10 -7.35
C TYR A 122 9.11 8.28 -6.48
N PHE A 123 9.99 7.47 -7.07
CA PHE A 123 11.02 6.74 -6.32
C PHE A 123 12.02 7.65 -5.63
N SER A 124 12.38 8.78 -6.24
CA SER A 124 13.26 9.77 -5.61
C SER A 124 12.62 10.35 -4.35
N GLU A 125 11.35 10.75 -4.44
CA GLU A 125 10.60 11.27 -3.29
C GLU A 125 10.46 10.23 -2.17
N LEU A 126 10.19 8.98 -2.54
CA LEU A 126 10.09 7.87 -1.60
C LEU A 126 11.41 7.58 -0.90
N ASP A 127 12.51 7.60 -1.65
CA ASP A 127 13.84 7.33 -1.11
C ASP A 127 14.28 8.44 -0.14
N ASP A 128 14.04 9.71 -0.49
CA ASP A 128 14.33 10.84 0.39
C ASP A 128 13.54 10.75 1.70
N ALA A 129 12.27 10.37 1.64
CA ALA A 129 11.44 10.24 2.82
C ALA A 129 11.74 9.00 3.67
N LEU A 130 12.14 7.88 3.05
CA LEU A 130 12.57 6.71 3.79
C LEU A 130 13.92 6.93 4.47
N LYS A 131 14.79 7.76 3.87
CA LYS A 131 16.11 8.13 4.41
C LYS A 131 16.07 9.21 5.48
N SER A 132 15.13 10.15 5.44
CA SER A 132 15.06 11.27 6.41
C SER A 132 14.80 10.84 7.86
N ASP A 133 14.48 9.58 8.10
CA ASP A 133 14.30 8.98 9.43
C ASP A 133 15.48 8.07 9.89
N SER A 134 16.61 8.01 9.14
CA SER A 134 17.82 7.24 9.50
C SER A 134 18.88 8.14 10.14
#